data_AF-A0A418WKU8-F1
#
_entry.id   AF-A0A418WKU8-F1
#
_cell.length_a   1.000
_cell.length_b   1.000
_cell.length_c   1.000
_cell.angle_alpha   90.00
_cell.angle_beta   90.00
_cell.angle_gamma   90.00
#
_symmetry.space_group_name_H-M   'P 1'
#
loop_
_entity.id
_entity.type
_entity.pdbx_description
1 polymer ?
#
loop_
_entity_poly.entity_id
_entity_poly.type
_entity_poly.pdbx_seq_one_letter_code
_entity_poly.pdbx_strand_id
1 'polypeptide(L)'
;MEISVSDAKGQLSELIRRAEAGDEIILTRYGQAAVRLVPVKPMTNQESRRALLDAMRASAAEKAAAGPRAGRSQDFLYGDAGQRPPILEKHRWWSNPGLSDPDTVIATVLADPTTIDLARIIGTYGLSRVERVRKEISHELTSSEARWLETLWEPVILGVQDASRMPTGRDPGK
;
A
#
# COMPACT_ATOMS: atom_id res chain seq x y z
N MET A 1 -9.77 -30.84 8.77
CA MET A 1 -10.74 -31.79 9.36
C MET A 1 -12.13 -31.45 8.84
N GLU A 2 -12.93 -32.45 8.45
CA GLU A 2 -14.31 -32.25 8.01
C GLU A 2 -15.29 -32.81 9.05
N ILE A 3 -16.30 -32.03 9.42
CA ILE A 3 -17.30 -32.45 10.41
C ILE A 3 -18.70 -32.06 9.91
N SER A 4 -19.70 -32.90 10.14
CA SER A 4 -21.06 -32.56 9.74
C SER A 4 -21.63 -31.40 10.59
N VAL A 5 -22.46 -30.53 10.02
CA VAL A 5 -23.12 -29.44 10.78
C VAL A 5 -23.92 -30.00 11.97
N SER A 6 -24.50 -31.19 11.82
CA SER A 6 -25.25 -31.86 12.88
C SER A 6 -24.36 -32.25 14.06
N ASP A 7 -23.16 -32.79 13.79
CA ASP A 7 -22.19 -33.16 14.82
C ASP A 7 -21.50 -31.94 15.43
N ALA A 8 -21.31 -30.89 14.63
CA ALA A 8 -20.70 -29.63 15.06
C ALA A 8 -21.52 -28.88 16.11
N LYS A 9 -22.86 -29.00 16.07
CA LYS A 9 -23.77 -28.22 16.93
C LYS A 9 -23.52 -28.42 18.43
N GLY A 10 -23.06 -29.61 18.85
CA GLY A 10 -22.76 -29.93 20.25
C GLY A 10 -21.33 -29.62 20.69
N GLN A 11 -20.41 -29.35 19.75
CA GLN A 11 -18.98 -29.18 20.00
C GLN A 11 -18.41 -27.87 19.43
N LEU A 12 -19.29 -26.95 19.01
CA LEU A 12 -18.88 -25.73 18.29
C LEU A 12 -17.85 -24.91 19.06
N SER A 13 -17.96 -24.82 20.38
CA SER A 13 -16.99 -24.10 21.21
C SER A 13 -15.58 -24.71 21.16
N GLU A 14 -15.48 -26.03 21.11
CA GLU A 14 -14.19 -26.73 20.98
C GLU A 14 -13.64 -26.59 19.55
N LEU A 15 -14.51 -26.68 18.53
CA LEU A 15 -14.13 -26.45 17.15
C LEU A 15 -13.62 -25.03 16.91
N ILE A 16 -14.24 -24.02 17.53
CA ILE A 16 -13.76 -22.64 17.46
C ILE A 16 -12.36 -22.53 18.09
N ARG A 17 -12.14 -23.11 19.28
CA ARG A 17 -10.81 -23.10 19.93
C ARG A 17 -9.73 -23.76 19.09
N ARG A 18 -10.06 -24.86 18.41
CA ARG A 18 -9.14 -25.54 17.49
C ARG A 18 -8.85 -24.70 16.24
N ALA A 19 -9.87 -24.07 15.66
CA ALA A 19 -9.69 -23.11 14.56
C ALA A 19 -8.86 -21.89 14.97
N GLU A 20 -9.03 -21.40 16.20
CA GLU A 20 -8.21 -20.34 16.79
C GLU A 20 -6.79 -20.78 17.13
N ALA A 21 -6.54 -22.08 17.31
CA ALA A 21 -5.21 -22.67 17.50
C ALA A 21 -4.50 -23.00 16.17
N GLY A 22 -5.19 -22.86 15.04
CA GLY A 22 -4.64 -23.03 13.69
C GLY A 22 -5.12 -24.28 12.94
N ASP A 23 -6.04 -25.05 13.51
CA ASP A 23 -6.60 -26.22 12.83
C ASP A 23 -7.61 -25.80 11.75
N GLU A 24 -7.46 -26.33 10.53
CA GLU A 24 -8.44 -26.11 9.47
C GLU A 24 -9.68 -27.01 9.69
N ILE A 25 -10.83 -26.37 9.94
CA ILE A 25 -12.10 -27.04 10.19
C ILE A 25 -13.12 -26.64 9.13
N ILE A 26 -13.63 -27.64 8.42
CA ILE A 26 -14.64 -27.52 7.38
C ILE A 26 -15.93 -28.18 7.88
N LEU A 27 -16.99 -27.40 7.97
CA LEU A 27 -18.33 -27.89 8.29
C LEU A 27 -18.99 -28.37 7.00
N THR A 28 -19.47 -29.60 7.00
CA THR A 28 -20.13 -30.23 5.86
C THR A 28 -21.62 -30.39 6.11
N ARG A 29 -22.44 -30.15 5.09
CA ARG A 29 -23.87 -30.45 5.11
C ARG A 29 -24.13 -31.52 4.06
N TYR A 30 -24.64 -32.67 4.49
CA TYR A 30 -24.86 -33.83 3.62
C TYR A 30 -23.60 -34.28 2.85
N GLY A 31 -22.43 -34.23 3.51
CA GLY A 31 -21.15 -34.62 2.90
C GLY A 31 -20.56 -33.58 1.93
N GLN A 32 -21.18 -32.42 1.77
CA GLN A 32 -20.63 -31.31 0.99
C GLN A 32 -20.09 -30.22 1.91
N ALA A 33 -18.88 -29.72 1.63
CA ALA A 33 -18.29 -28.59 2.33
C ALA A 33 -19.20 -27.35 2.22
N ALA A 34 -19.69 -26.88 3.36
CA ALA A 34 -20.65 -25.77 3.44
C ALA A 34 -20.02 -24.50 4.03
N VAL A 35 -19.17 -24.64 5.07
CA VAL A 35 -18.56 -23.50 5.77
C VAL A 35 -17.16 -23.87 6.22
N ARG A 36 -16.21 -22.93 6.16
CA ARG A 36 -14.88 -23.07 6.77
C ARG A 36 -14.75 -22.11 7.94
N LEU A 37 -14.31 -22.60 9.10
CA LEU A 37 -14.03 -21.76 10.26
C LEU A 37 -12.65 -21.12 10.08
N VAL A 38 -12.61 -19.79 10.15
CA VAL A 38 -11.38 -19.00 10.04
C VAL A 38 -11.32 -18.04 11.23
N PRO A 39 -10.20 -17.96 11.97
CA PRO A 39 -10.08 -17.03 13.08
C PRO A 39 -10.11 -15.58 12.58
N VAL A 40 -10.91 -14.74 13.25
CA VAL A 40 -11.09 -13.32 12.87
C VAL A 40 -9.82 -12.50 13.15
N LYS A 41 -9.06 -12.87 14.19
CA LYS A 41 -7.73 -12.31 14.44
C LYS A 41 -6.68 -13.30 13.91
N PRO A 42 -5.76 -12.87 13.05
CA PRO A 42 -4.68 -13.74 12.62
C PRO A 42 -3.90 -14.17 13.86
N MET A 43 -3.70 -15.48 14.04
CA MET A 43 -2.72 -15.97 14.99
C MET A 43 -1.37 -15.40 14.59
N THR A 44 -0.90 -14.40 15.32
CA THR A 44 0.46 -13.89 15.17
C THR A 44 1.38 -14.89 15.85
N ASN A 45 1.58 -16.06 15.25
CA ASN A 45 2.73 -16.88 15.58
C ASN A 45 3.95 -16.21 14.95
N GLN A 46 4.50 -15.24 15.69
CA GLN A 46 5.63 -14.42 15.26
C GLN A 46 6.83 -15.31 14.91
N GLU A 47 6.99 -16.45 15.58
CA GLU A 47 8.02 -17.45 15.26
C GLU A 47 7.74 -18.15 13.93
N SER A 48 6.51 -18.61 13.67
CA SER A 48 6.18 -19.21 12.37
C SER A 48 6.30 -18.21 11.22
N ARG A 49 5.91 -16.94 11.44
CA ARG A 49 6.10 -15.88 10.44
C ARG A 49 7.59 -15.62 10.18
N ARG A 50 8.40 -15.60 11.23
CA ARG A 50 9.84 -15.38 11.13
C ARG A 50 10.54 -16.56 10.45
N ALA A 51 10.17 -17.79 10.81
CA ALA A 51 10.65 -19.02 10.18
C ALA A 51 10.29 -19.09 8.70
N LEU A 52 9.05 -18.69 8.33
CA LEU A 52 8.63 -18.62 6.93
C LEU A 52 9.45 -17.57 6.16
N LEU A 53 9.64 -16.39 6.73
CA LEU A 53 10.45 -15.33 6.12
C LEU A 53 11.92 -15.73 5.98
N ASP A 54 12.47 -16.43 6.96
CA ASP A 54 13.86 -16.91 6.91
C ASP A 54 14.03 -18.06 5.91
N ALA A 55 13.06 -18.97 5.80
CA ALA A 55 13.04 -20.00 4.76
C ALA A 55 12.94 -19.40 3.34
N MET A 56 12.10 -18.35 3.18
CA MET A 56 12.01 -17.59 1.94
C MET A 56 13.32 -16.86 1.62
N ARG A 57 13.99 -16.27 2.61
CA ARG A 57 15.28 -15.61 2.44
C ARG A 57 16.39 -16.59 2.06
N ALA A 58 16.44 -17.77 2.69
CA ALA A 58 17.41 -18.81 2.34
C ALA A 58 17.22 -19.29 0.89
N SER A 59 15.97 -19.57 0.51
CA SER A 59 15.62 -19.93 -0.87
C SER A 59 15.92 -18.81 -1.87
N ALA A 60 15.75 -17.55 -1.47
CA ALA A 60 16.08 -16.40 -2.29
C ALA A 60 17.60 -16.17 -2.39
N ALA A 61 18.37 -16.46 -1.33
CA ALA A 61 19.83 -16.35 -1.34
C ALA A 61 20.47 -17.38 -2.28
N GLU A 62 19.97 -18.61 -2.29
CA GLU A 62 20.38 -19.64 -3.26
C GLU A 62 20.09 -19.22 -4.71
N LYS A 63 18.92 -18.61 -4.95
CA LYS A 63 18.56 -18.08 -6.28
C LYS A 63 19.34 -16.80 -6.66
N ALA A 64 19.69 -15.97 -5.69
CA ALA A 64 20.44 -14.73 -5.89
C ALA A 64 21.89 -14.98 -6.29
N ALA A 65 22.48 -16.11 -5.89
CA ALA A 65 23.83 -16.50 -6.28
C ALA A 65 23.93 -17.05 -7.71
N ALA A 66 22.82 -17.59 -8.26
CA ALA A 66 22.82 -18.33 -9.52
C ALA A 66 22.56 -17.47 -10.78
N GLY A 67 22.45 -16.14 -10.66
CA GLY A 67 22.12 -15.27 -11.79
C GLY A 67 22.77 -13.89 -11.75
N PRO A 68 22.76 -13.13 -12.87
CA PRO A 68 23.28 -11.77 -12.93
C PRO A 68 22.64 -10.89 -11.85
N ARG A 69 23.45 -10.03 -11.20
CA ARG A 69 23.03 -9.14 -10.11
C ARG A 69 21.72 -8.42 -10.47
N ALA A 70 20.78 -8.34 -9.52
CA ALA A 70 19.48 -7.67 -9.71
C ALA A 70 19.59 -6.23 -10.23
N GLY A 71 20.70 -5.52 -9.98
CA GLY A 71 20.97 -4.21 -10.56
C GLY A 71 21.06 -4.19 -12.08
N ARG A 72 21.35 -5.32 -12.73
CA ARG A 72 21.33 -5.49 -14.20
C ARG A 72 20.05 -6.07 -14.75
N SER A 73 19.09 -6.39 -13.89
CA SER A 73 17.77 -6.85 -14.32
C SER A 73 17.02 -5.77 -15.10
N GLN A 74 17.46 -4.51 -15.06
CA GLN A 74 16.89 -3.41 -15.82
C GLN A 74 17.76 -2.98 -17.01
N ASP A 75 18.92 -3.60 -17.23
CA ASP A 75 19.80 -3.25 -18.35
C ASP A 75 19.16 -3.56 -19.70
N PHE A 76 18.24 -4.54 -19.74
CA PHE A 76 17.46 -4.81 -20.95
C PHE A 76 16.42 -3.71 -21.26
N LEU A 77 16.05 -2.91 -20.26
CA LEU A 77 15.12 -1.78 -20.42
C LEU A 77 15.83 -0.57 -21.04
N TYR A 78 17.15 -0.46 -20.86
CA TYR A 78 17.95 0.65 -21.36
C TYR A 78 19.19 0.11 -22.08
N GLY A 79 19.05 -0.18 -23.38
CA GLY A 79 20.19 -0.40 -24.27
C GLY A 79 21.06 0.85 -24.39
N ASP A 80 22.27 0.67 -24.95
CA ASP A 80 23.30 1.69 -25.15
C ASP A 80 22.72 3.07 -25.50
N ALA A 81 23.25 4.09 -24.82
CA ALA A 81 22.65 5.39 -24.61
C ALA A 81 21.81 5.95 -25.77
N GLY A 82 20.54 6.29 -25.49
CA GLY A 82 19.90 7.42 -26.15
C GLY A 82 18.49 7.26 -26.72
N GLN A 83 17.91 6.05 -26.81
CA GLN A 83 16.56 5.93 -27.38
C GLN A 83 15.82 4.62 -27.01
N ARG A 84 14.95 4.69 -25.98
CA ARG A 84 13.70 3.89 -25.87
C ARG A 84 12.71 4.54 -24.88
N PRO A 85 11.39 4.45 -25.11
CA PRO A 85 10.41 5.43 -24.65
C PRO A 85 9.99 5.22 -23.19
N PRO A 86 9.38 6.24 -22.55
CA PRO A 86 8.76 6.08 -21.24
C PRO A 86 7.68 4.99 -21.27
N ILE A 87 7.45 4.36 -20.11
CA ILE A 87 6.60 3.18 -19.84
C ILE A 87 5.10 3.42 -20.16
N LEU A 88 4.76 4.56 -20.74
CA LEU A 88 3.51 4.81 -21.43
C LEU A 88 3.84 5.35 -22.82
N GLU A 89 3.76 4.47 -23.83
CA GLU A 89 3.82 4.87 -25.23
C GLU A 89 2.70 5.88 -25.51
N LYS A 90 3.11 7.12 -25.76
CA LYS A 90 2.23 8.22 -26.16
C LYS A 90 1.51 7.84 -27.45
N HIS A 91 0.20 7.58 -27.39
CA HIS A 91 -0.81 8.03 -28.35
C HIS A 91 -2.21 7.70 -27.85
N ARG A 92 -2.57 8.22 -26.68
CA ARG A 92 -3.93 8.13 -26.16
C ARG A 92 -4.30 9.39 -25.39
N TRP A 93 -4.47 10.52 -26.10
CA TRP A 93 -5.16 11.71 -25.56
C TRP A 93 -6.55 11.36 -24.96
N TRP A 94 -7.12 10.21 -25.35
CA TRP A 94 -8.35 9.59 -24.83
C TRP A 94 -8.19 8.54 -23.71
N SER A 95 -7.02 8.29 -23.10
CA SER A 95 -6.89 7.23 -22.06
C SER A 95 -6.33 7.66 -20.71
N ASN A 96 -5.96 8.92 -20.54
CA ASN A 96 -5.82 9.46 -19.19
C ASN A 96 -5.97 10.99 -19.16
N PRO A 97 -7.14 11.53 -19.50
CA PRO A 97 -7.37 12.98 -19.47
C PRO A 97 -7.26 13.57 -18.06
N GLY A 98 -7.30 12.74 -17.01
CA GLY A 98 -7.13 13.18 -15.62
C GLY A 98 -5.68 13.53 -15.27
N LEU A 99 -4.70 12.64 -15.49
CA LEU A 99 -3.34 12.84 -14.94
C LEU A 99 -2.48 13.93 -15.62
N SER A 100 -3.02 14.67 -16.59
CA SER A 100 -2.32 15.83 -17.20
C SER A 100 -2.70 17.16 -16.55
N ASP A 101 -3.85 17.21 -15.90
CA ASP A 101 -4.32 18.37 -15.18
C ASP A 101 -3.71 18.35 -13.76
N PRO A 102 -2.94 19.38 -13.36
CA PRO A 102 -2.36 19.45 -12.03
C PRO A 102 -3.39 19.26 -10.92
N ASP A 103 -4.63 19.72 -11.13
CA ASP A 103 -5.68 19.63 -10.11
C ASP A 103 -6.16 18.18 -9.95
N THR A 104 -6.29 17.43 -11.05
CA THR A 104 -6.61 16.00 -10.99
C THR A 104 -5.49 15.16 -10.36
N VAL A 105 -4.22 15.50 -10.60
CA VAL A 105 -3.08 14.85 -9.93
C VAL A 105 -3.13 15.11 -8.42
N ILE A 106 -3.37 16.37 -8.03
CA ILE A 106 -3.56 16.74 -6.63
C ILE A 106 -4.74 15.99 -6.03
N ALA A 107 -5.89 15.93 -6.70
CA ALA A 107 -7.09 15.24 -6.24
C ALA A 107 -6.84 13.75 -6.02
N THR A 108 -6.15 13.10 -6.96
CA THR A 108 -5.79 11.68 -6.86
C THR A 108 -4.93 11.41 -5.63
N VAL A 109 -3.96 12.28 -5.34
CA VAL A 109 -3.10 12.16 -4.17
C VAL A 109 -3.86 12.45 -2.86
N LEU A 110 -4.78 13.40 -2.87
CA LEU A 110 -5.58 13.77 -1.68
C LEU A 110 -6.60 12.69 -1.28
N ALA A 111 -6.94 11.75 -2.16
CA ALA A 111 -7.85 10.66 -1.86
C ALA A 111 -7.25 9.61 -0.89
N ASP A 112 -5.95 9.32 -1.01
CA ASP A 112 -5.22 8.43 -0.10
C ASP A 112 -3.78 8.93 0.14
N PRO A 113 -3.61 10.02 0.89
CA PRO A 113 -2.32 10.69 1.03
C PRO A 113 -1.42 10.04 2.08
N THR A 114 -0.11 10.07 1.83
CA THR A 114 0.91 9.99 2.88
C THR A 114 1.44 11.39 3.25
N THR A 115 2.11 11.51 4.41
CA THR A 115 2.79 12.74 4.84
C THR A 115 3.78 13.24 3.79
N ILE A 116 4.52 12.33 3.14
CA ILE A 116 5.51 12.67 2.11
C ILE A 116 4.80 13.18 0.85
N ASP A 117 3.69 12.56 0.47
CA ASP A 117 2.96 12.96 -0.74
C ASP A 117 2.34 14.35 -0.58
N LEU A 118 1.73 14.66 0.58
CA LEU A 118 1.22 15.99 0.90
C LEU A 118 2.34 17.05 0.86
N ALA A 119 3.47 16.79 1.50
CA ALA A 119 4.61 17.71 1.47
C ALA A 119 5.12 17.94 0.04
N ARG A 120 5.17 16.87 -0.77
CA ARG A 120 5.62 16.93 -2.17
C ARG A 120 4.66 17.72 -3.05
N ILE A 121 3.35 17.48 -2.98
CA ILE A 121 2.38 18.22 -3.81
C ILE A 121 2.30 19.69 -3.38
N ILE A 122 2.42 20.00 -2.09
CA ILE A 122 2.47 21.39 -1.59
C ILE A 122 3.73 22.09 -2.09
N GLY A 123 4.90 21.44 -2.00
CA GLY A 123 6.16 21.99 -2.51
C GLY A 123 6.20 22.15 -4.04
N THR A 124 5.51 21.28 -4.77
CA THR A 124 5.51 21.29 -6.25
C THR A 124 4.48 22.26 -6.84
N TYR A 125 3.26 22.27 -6.29
CA TYR A 125 2.11 23.00 -6.86
C TYR A 125 1.66 24.21 -6.04
N GLY A 126 2.21 24.38 -4.83
CA GLY A 126 1.90 25.46 -3.92
C GLY A 126 0.67 25.18 -3.05
N LEU A 127 0.73 25.63 -1.79
CA LEU A 127 -0.31 25.39 -0.78
C LEU A 127 -1.69 25.89 -1.24
N SER A 128 -1.78 27.10 -1.81
CA SER A 128 -3.06 27.68 -2.24
C SER A 128 -3.77 26.86 -3.31
N ARG A 129 -3.01 26.20 -4.20
CA ARG A 129 -3.59 25.34 -5.24
C ARG A 129 -4.09 24.05 -4.64
N VAL A 130 -3.29 23.43 -3.76
CA VAL A 130 -3.67 22.19 -3.08
C VAL A 130 -4.89 22.40 -2.18
N GLU A 131 -4.97 23.53 -1.46
CA GLU A 131 -6.14 23.91 -0.66
C GLU A 131 -7.40 24.11 -1.49
N ARG A 132 -7.28 24.73 -2.66
CA ARG A 132 -8.41 24.88 -3.58
C ARG A 132 -8.95 23.52 -4.01
N VAL A 133 -8.07 22.63 -4.49
CA VAL A 133 -8.47 21.28 -4.93
C VAL A 133 -9.04 20.46 -3.78
N ARG A 134 -8.44 20.55 -2.57
CA ARG A 134 -8.96 19.90 -1.36
C ARG A 134 -10.41 20.29 -1.07
N LYS A 135 -10.75 21.57 -1.22
CA LYS A 135 -12.11 22.08 -1.04
C LYS A 135 -13.04 21.62 -2.17
N GLU A 136 -12.54 21.57 -3.40
CA GLU A 136 -13.32 21.10 -4.56
C GLU A 136 -13.72 19.62 -4.38
N ILE A 137 -12.80 18.74 -3.99
CA ILE A 137 -13.10 17.29 -3.86
C ILE A 137 -13.72 16.89 -2.52
N SER A 138 -13.90 17.81 -1.56
CA SER A 138 -14.29 17.45 -0.18
C SER A 138 -15.62 16.71 -0.09
N HIS A 139 -16.50 16.92 -1.07
CA HIS A 139 -17.81 16.29 -1.17
C HIS A 139 -17.76 14.91 -1.84
N GLU A 140 -16.66 14.58 -2.52
CA GLU A 140 -16.44 13.30 -3.20
C GLU A 140 -15.72 12.28 -2.29
N LEU A 141 -15.06 12.76 -1.22
CA LEU A 141 -14.38 11.91 -0.24
C LEU A 141 -15.36 11.20 0.69
N THR A 142 -15.07 9.93 0.99
CA THR A 142 -15.75 9.22 2.07
C THR A 142 -15.42 9.84 3.43
N SER A 143 -16.27 9.60 4.43
CA SER A 143 -16.01 10.10 5.80
C SER A 143 -14.72 9.56 6.42
N SER A 144 -14.26 8.37 6.00
CA SER A 144 -12.98 7.80 6.41
C SER A 144 -11.79 8.54 5.80
N GLU A 145 -11.83 8.79 4.49
CA GLU A 145 -10.76 9.50 3.76
C GLU A 145 -10.65 10.95 4.24
N ALA A 146 -11.78 11.64 4.42
CA ALA A 146 -11.78 13.01 4.94
C ALA A 146 -11.14 13.10 6.34
N ARG A 147 -11.47 12.16 7.26
CA ARG A 147 -10.86 12.12 8.59
C ARG A 147 -9.37 11.79 8.54
N TRP A 148 -8.96 10.89 7.66
CA TRP A 148 -7.55 10.54 7.47
C TRP A 148 -6.75 11.74 6.95
N LEU A 149 -7.25 12.40 5.91
CA LEU A 149 -6.64 13.60 5.34
C LEU A 149 -6.49 14.73 6.38
N GLU A 150 -7.52 15.00 7.18
CA GLU A 150 -7.45 16.02 8.25
C GLU A 150 -6.40 15.66 9.32
N THR A 151 -6.20 14.36 9.61
CA THR A 151 -5.17 13.91 10.57
C THR A 151 -3.75 14.25 10.10
N LEU A 152 -3.52 14.24 8.78
CA LEU A 152 -2.21 14.52 8.18
C LEU A 152 -2.00 16.00 7.85
N TRP A 153 -3.08 16.77 7.71
CA TRP A 153 -3.05 18.10 7.11
C TRP A 153 -2.25 19.12 7.94
N GLU A 154 -2.65 19.35 9.19
CA GLU A 154 -2.01 20.34 10.06
C GLU A 154 -0.51 20.06 10.32
N PRO A 155 -0.09 18.82 10.64
CA PRO A 155 1.32 18.51 10.81
C PRO A 155 2.17 18.79 9.58
N VAL A 156 1.64 18.51 8.38
CA VAL A 156 2.37 18.72 7.12
C VAL A 156 2.50 20.21 6.81
N ILE A 157 1.42 21.00 6.97
CA ILE A 157 1.47 22.44 6.74
C ILE A 157 2.51 23.09 7.65
N LEU A 158 2.50 22.74 8.93
CA LEU A 158 3.46 23.26 9.90
C LEU A 158 4.89 22.92 9.47
N GLY A 159 5.15 21.67 9.09
CA GLY A 159 6.46 21.22 8.63
C GLY A 159 6.93 21.92 7.34
N VAL A 160 6.04 22.16 6.38
CA VAL A 160 6.35 22.89 5.14
C VAL A 160 6.63 24.37 5.43
N GLN A 161 5.86 25.00 6.32
CA GLN A 161 6.08 26.40 6.72
C GLN A 161 7.40 26.56 7.48
N ASP A 162 7.72 25.63 8.39
CA ASP A 162 8.98 25.63 9.11
C ASP A 162 10.17 25.41 8.18
N ALA A 163 10.08 24.48 7.23
CA ALA A 163 11.10 24.28 6.21
C ALA A 163 11.33 25.52 5.33
N SER A 164 10.26 26.27 5.04
CA SER A 164 10.35 27.54 4.30
C SER A 164 10.99 28.68 5.09
N ARG A 165 11.00 28.57 6.44
CA ARG A 165 11.63 29.53 7.36
C ARG A 165 13.06 29.16 7.73
N MET A 166 13.50 27.94 7.42
CA MET A 166 14.87 27.54 7.66
C MET A 166 15.80 28.34 6.75
N PRO A 167 16.88 28.97 7.29
CA PRO A 167 17.90 29.56 6.45
C PRO A 167 18.46 28.46 5.57
N THR A 168 18.45 28.65 4.25
CA THR A 168 19.11 27.76 3.31
C THR A 168 20.62 27.85 3.56
N GLY A 169 21.08 27.04 4.52
CA GLY A 169 22.48 26.96 4.94
C GLY A 169 23.34 26.35 3.83
N ARG A 170 23.55 27.13 2.77
CA ARG A 170 24.76 27.06 1.97
C ARG A 170 25.38 28.43 2.09
N ASP A 171 26.15 28.62 3.16
CA ASP A 171 27.17 29.66 3.19
C ASP A 171 28.19 29.32 2.09
N PRO A 172 28.32 30.13 1.01
CA PRO A 172 29.29 29.86 -0.04
C PRO A 172 30.70 30.33 0.33
N GLY A 173 31.03 30.56 1.61
CA GLY A 173 32.40 30.91 1.98
C GLY A 173 32.75 30.68 3.44
N LYS A 174 33.14 29.44 3.78
CA LYS A 174 34.24 29.12 4.72
C LYS A 174 34.81 27.73 4.44
#